data_AF-A0A1G5YBN5-F1
#
_entry.id   AF-A0A1G5YBN5-F1
#
_cell.length_a   1.000
_cell.length_b   1.000
_cell.length_c   1.000
_cell.angle_alpha   90.00
_cell.angle_beta   90.00
_cell.angle_gamma   90.00
#
_symmetry.space_group_name_H-M   'P 1'
#
loop_
_entity.id
_entity.type
_entity.pdbx_description
1 polymer ?
#
loop_
_entity_poly.entity_id
_entity_poly.type
_entity_poly.pdbx_seq_one_letter_code
_entity_poly.pdbx_strand_id
1 'polypeptide(L)' 'MMTSNTERKREQMQFVSMDDLVPQDHMLRLIDKAIDWSFIYDLVEDKYSSDMGRPSMDPVTLIKIPFIQ' A
#
# COMPACT_ATOMS: atom_id res chain seq x y z
N MET A 1 -0.25 18.59 -26.70
CA MET A 1 -1.47 19.33 -27.08
C MET A 1 -2.41 19.32 -25.89
N MET A 2 -2.91 20.49 -25.46
CA MET A 2 -3.92 20.56 -24.40
C MET A 2 -5.27 20.13 -24.98
N THR A 3 -5.88 19.08 -24.43
CA THR A 3 -7.23 18.67 -24.79
C THR A 3 -8.23 19.45 -23.95
N SER A 4 -8.90 20.43 -24.59
CA SER A 4 -10.05 21.13 -24.05
C SER A 4 -11.29 20.24 -24.17
N ASN A 5 -11.58 19.43 -23.15
CA ASN A 5 -12.95 19.03 -22.84
C ASN A 5 -13.05 18.60 -21.37
N THR A 6 -13.56 19.50 -20.53
CA THR A 6 -13.47 19.47 -19.06
C THR A 6 -14.55 18.60 -18.40
N GLU A 7 -15.50 18.06 -19.16
CA GLU A 7 -16.77 17.61 -18.59
C GLU A 7 -16.92 16.10 -18.36
N ARG A 8 -15.93 15.26 -18.69
CA ARG A 8 -16.07 13.78 -18.52
C ARG A 8 -15.03 13.12 -17.61
N LYS A 9 -14.23 13.89 -16.87
CA LYS A 9 -13.28 13.32 -15.88
C LYS A 9 -13.95 12.90 -14.57
N ARG A 10 -15.06 13.53 -14.19
CA ARG A 10 -15.72 13.26 -12.90
C ARG A 10 -16.52 11.96 -12.86
N GLU A 11 -16.91 11.42 -14.01
CA GLU A 11 -17.66 10.16 -14.14
C GLU A 11 -16.74 8.94 -14.37
N GLN A 12 -15.40 9.12 -14.34
CA GLN A 12 -14.47 8.00 -14.53
C GLN A 12 -14.41 7.13 -13.27
N MET A 13 -14.86 5.89 -13.41
CA MET A 13 -14.62 4.84 -12.44
C MET A 13 -13.27 4.19 -12.75
N GLN A 14 -12.37 4.18 -11.77
CA GLN A 14 -11.04 3.58 -11.89
C GLN A 14 -10.89 2.47 -10.86
N PHE A 15 -10.55 1.27 -11.32
CA PHE A 15 -10.25 0.12 -10.47
C PHE A 15 -8.74 -0.06 -10.45
N VAL A 16 -8.11 0.39 -9.37
CA VAL A 16 -6.66 0.24 -9.15
C VAL A 16 -6.46 -0.35 -7.77
N SER A 17 -5.55 -1.31 -7.65
CA SER A 17 -5.05 -1.74 -6.34
C SER A 17 -3.96 -0.78 -5.87
N MET A 18 -3.68 -0.78 -4.58
CA MET A 18 -2.58 0.02 -4.03
C MET A 18 -1.23 -0.43 -4.59
N ASP A 19 -1.08 -1.74 -4.91
CA ASP A 19 0.14 -2.26 -5.53
C ASP A 19 0.33 -1.74 -6.96
N ASP A 20 -0.76 -1.57 -7.72
CA ASP A 20 -0.71 -1.03 -9.09
C ASP A 20 -0.20 0.41 -9.13
N LEU A 21 -0.29 1.14 -8.02
CA LEU A 21 0.22 2.51 -7.90
C LEU A 21 1.74 2.56 -7.68
N VAL A 22 2.38 1.45 -7.29
CA VAL A 22 3.82 1.37 -7.11
C VAL A 22 4.48 1.01 -8.44
N PRO A 23 5.40 1.84 -8.98
CA PRO A 23 6.10 1.57 -10.24
C PRO A 23 6.74 0.18 -10.28
N GLN A 24 6.82 -0.42 -11.46
CA GLN A 24 7.35 -1.79 -11.62
C GLN A 24 8.86 -1.88 -11.38
N ASP A 25 9.57 -0.79 -11.64
CA ASP A 25 11.01 -0.61 -11.43
C ASP A 25 11.33 -0.04 -10.03
N HIS A 26 10.33 0.10 -9.16
CA HIS A 26 10.52 0.65 -7.82
C HIS A 26 11.37 -0.26 -6.93
N MET A 27 12.34 0.31 -6.20
CA MET A 27 13.22 -0.42 -5.28
C MET A 27 12.45 -1.25 -4.25
N LEU A 28 11.31 -0.75 -3.77
CA LEU A 28 10.42 -1.48 -2.86
C LEU A 28 10.08 -2.89 -3.36
N ARG A 29 9.90 -3.10 -4.67
CA ARG A 29 9.61 -4.43 -5.23
C ARG A 29 10.81 -5.38 -5.17
N LEU A 30 12.03 -4.85 -5.15
CA LEU A 30 13.24 -5.66 -4.94
C LEU A 30 13.38 -6.04 -3.46
N ILE A 31 13.15 -5.08 -2.56
CA ILE A 31 13.18 -5.31 -1.11
C ILE A 31 12.12 -6.33 -0.72
N ASP A 32 10.90 -6.19 -1.26
CA ASP A 32 9.78 -7.06 -0.96
C ASP A 32 10.02 -8.54 -1.32
N LYS A 33 10.82 -8.78 -2.37
CA LYS A 33 11.24 -10.14 -2.77
C LYS A 33 12.41 -10.67 -1.94
N ALA A 34 13.20 -9.80 -1.34
CA ALA A 34 14.42 -10.16 -0.62
C ALA A 34 14.19 -10.38 0.88
N ILE A 35 13.11 -9.81 1.43
CA ILE A 35 12.80 -9.84 2.86
C ILE A 35 11.56 -10.69 3.10
N ASP A 36 11.67 -11.67 3.99
CA ASP A 36 10.50 -12.28 4.62
C ASP A 36 10.00 -11.34 5.71
N TRP A 37 8.78 -10.83 5.56
CA TRP A 37 8.19 -9.85 6.46
C TRP A 37 7.47 -10.46 7.66
N SER A 38 7.38 -11.79 7.75
CA SER A 38 6.63 -12.48 8.80
C SER A 38 7.06 -12.08 10.22
N PHE A 39 8.36 -11.80 10.41
CA PHE A 39 8.90 -11.37 11.70
C PHE A 39 8.26 -10.09 12.27
N ILE A 40 7.66 -9.24 11.43
CA ILE A 40 7.01 -8.01 11.89
C ILE A 40 5.81 -8.34 12.78
N TYR A 41 5.04 -9.39 12.46
CA TYR A 41 3.87 -9.76 13.24
C TYR A 41 4.26 -10.14 14.68
N ASP A 42 5.32 -10.94 14.83
CA ASP A 42 5.85 -11.32 16.14
C ASP A 42 6.33 -10.10 16.94
N LEU A 43 6.92 -9.10 16.27
CA LEU A 43 7.43 -7.89 16.93
C LEU A 43 6.33 -6.95 17.45
N VAL A 44 5.15 -6.97 16.82
CA VAL A 44 4.08 -6.01 17.13
C VAL A 44 2.85 -6.65 17.75
N GLU A 45 2.83 -7.97 17.93
CA GLU A 45 1.68 -8.74 18.43
C GLU A 45 1.06 -8.09 19.69
N ASP A 46 1.90 -7.71 20.66
CA ASP A 46 1.45 -7.13 21.93
C ASP A 46 0.86 -5.70 21.80
N LYS A 47 1.00 -5.06 20.64
CA LYS A 47 0.47 -3.72 20.34
C LYS A 47 -0.88 -3.76 19.65
N TYR A 48 -1.31 -4.92 19.15
CA TYR A 48 -2.57 -5.09 18.45
C TYR A 48 -3.50 -6.00 19.25
N SER A 49 -4.78 -5.66 19.29
CA SER A 49 -5.80 -6.55 19.86
C SER A 49 -6.32 -7.48 18.76
N SER A 50 -6.42 -8.77 19.10
CA SER A 50 -6.97 -9.80 18.22
C SER A 50 -8.49 -9.75 18.09
N ASP A 51 -9.18 -9.17 19.08
CA ASP A 51 -10.61 -9.37 19.32
C ASP A 51 -11.38 -8.08 19.62
N MET A 52 -10.70 -6.98 19.93
CA MET A 52 -11.30 -5.70 20.32
C MET A 52 -10.87 -4.57 19.39
N GLY A 53 -11.85 -3.76 18.97
CA GLY A 53 -11.61 -2.50 18.26
C GLY A 53 -11.78 -2.59 16.75
N ARG A 54 -11.39 -1.50 16.06
CA ARG A 54 -11.47 -1.40 14.61
C ARG A 54 -10.24 -2.08 14.01
N PRO A 55 -10.39 -2.95 12.99
CA PRO A 55 -9.26 -3.49 12.26
C PRO A 55 -8.34 -2.37 11.78
N SER A 56 -7.07 -2.45 12.17
CA SER A 56 -6.03 -1.53 11.71
C SER A 56 -5.61 -1.85 10.27
N MET A 57 -4.83 -0.95 9.66
CA MET A 57 -4.05 -1.32 8.48
C MET A 57 -3.05 -2.43 8.86
N ASP A 58 -2.75 -3.28 7.90
CA ASP A 58 -1.77 -4.35 8.06
C ASP A 58 -0.38 -3.77 8.47
N PRO A 59 0.26 -4.29 9.53
CA PRO A 59 1.53 -3.76 10.04
C PRO A 59 2.66 -3.77 9.01
N VAL A 60 2.73 -4.81 8.17
CA VAL A 60 3.75 -4.90 7.11
C VAL A 60 3.54 -3.79 6.09
N THR A 61 2.30 -3.50 5.73
CA THR A 61 1.95 -2.39 4.83
C THR A 61 2.37 -1.04 5.41
N LEU A 62 2.13 -0.80 6.71
CA LEU A 62 2.54 0.44 7.37
C LEU A 62 4.06 0.66 7.32
N ILE A 63 4.84 -0.41 7.51
CA ILE A 63 6.31 -0.37 7.42
C ILE A 63 6.80 -0.12 5.99
N LYS A 64 6.03 -0.55 4.97
CA LYS A 64 6.39 -0.34 3.57
C LYS A 64 6.16 1.10 3.08
N ILE A 65 5.24 1.87 3.70
CA ILE A 65 4.88 3.23 3.26
C ILE A 65 6.10 4.18 3.13
N PRO A 66 7.03 4.26 4.11
CA PRO A 66 8.21 5.12 4.00
C PRO A 66 9.12 4.77 2.82
N PHE A 67 9.08 3.54 2.30
CA PHE A 67 9.90 3.10 1.18
C PHE A 67 9.28 3.44 -0.19
N ILE A 68 8.12 4.08 -0.25
CA ILE A 68 7.42 4.46 -1.49
C ILE A 68 7.92 5.82 -2.04
N GLN A 69 8.82 6.51 -1.32
CA GLN A 69 9.40 7.79 -1.73
C GLN A 69 10.19 7.74 -3.04
#